data_AF-A0A6V7H5B2-F1
#
_entry.id   AF-A0A6V7H5B2-F1
#
_cell.length_a   1.000
_cell.length_b   1.000
_cell.length_c   1.000
_cell.angle_alpha   90.00
_cell.angle_beta   90.00
_cell.angle_gamma   90.00
#
_symmetry.space_group_name_H-M   'P 1'
#
loop_
_entity.id
_entity.type
_entity.pdbx_description
1 polymer ?
#
loop_
_entity_poly.entity_id
_entity_poly.type
_entity_poly.pdbx_seq_one_letter_code
_entity_poly.pdbx_strand_id
1 'polypeptide(L)'
;YDLKKPDAQLMQKKNDILPFEDITRIEKFSIKYNAPLFMIALHNKKRPHNLIMGRMYEQTLLDMAEFGIENYTGLKDFKISKIPEGMKPLLVFNGELFENNHEFNRIKNLLVDMFQRESVEKIRLQGLEHVLSFTAVENKILLRSYRVLLKKSDCRIPRIELEEIGPRADLICRRTKLASEDLFKQACKKPKELKVKKKKNISIDKFGTTYGRIHVGAQNINSIQTRKMKGLKKTVAEKKVGMKRKNVENNDNSKKLK
;
A
#
# COMPACT_ATOMS: atom_id res chain seq x y z
N TYR A 1 23.05 -3.08 -9.72
CA TYR A 1 23.85 -3.66 -8.63
C TYR A 1 24.11 -2.62 -7.55
N ASP A 2 24.84 -1.54 -7.85
CA ASP A 2 25.22 -0.51 -6.88
C ASP A 2 24.04 0.06 -6.05
N LEU A 3 22.90 0.35 -6.70
CA LEU A 3 21.70 0.85 -6.01
C LEU A 3 21.11 -0.11 -4.97
N LYS A 4 21.32 -1.43 -5.12
CA LYS A 4 20.73 -2.46 -4.26
C LYS A 4 21.74 -3.03 -3.25
N LYS A 5 23.01 -2.59 -3.28
CA LYS A 5 23.97 -2.97 -2.24
C LYS A 5 23.46 -2.54 -0.84
N PRO A 6 23.71 -3.33 0.21
CA PRO A 6 24.44 -4.62 0.23
C PRO A 6 23.59 -5.84 -0.17
N ASP A 7 22.27 -5.68 -0.33
CA ASP A 7 21.27 -6.76 -0.49
C ASP A 7 21.25 -7.40 -1.89
N ALA A 8 22.33 -7.28 -2.65
CA ALA A 8 22.46 -7.81 -4.00
C ALA A 8 23.78 -8.54 -4.17
N GLN A 9 23.74 -9.66 -4.88
CA GLN A 9 24.92 -10.41 -5.30
C GLN A 9 25.00 -10.45 -6.82
N LEU A 10 26.15 -10.06 -7.37
CA LEU A 10 26.41 -10.12 -8.81
C LEU A 10 27.19 -11.40 -9.13
N MET A 11 26.68 -12.20 -10.06
CA MET A 11 27.39 -13.36 -10.58
C MET A 11 28.39 -12.93 -11.66
N GLN A 12 29.64 -13.36 -11.54
CA GLN A 12 30.70 -13.04 -12.50
C GLN A 12 30.68 -13.95 -13.74
N LYS A 13 30.23 -15.19 -13.58
CA LYS A 13 30.20 -16.17 -14.67
C LYS A 13 29.04 -15.88 -15.61
N LYS A 14 29.32 -15.93 -16.92
CA LYS A 14 28.29 -15.95 -17.96
C LYS A 14 27.56 -17.30 -17.91
N ASN A 15 26.27 -17.26 -17.64
CA ASN A 15 25.42 -18.44 -17.65
C ASN A 15 24.54 -18.40 -18.89
N ASP A 16 24.51 -19.49 -19.64
CA ASP A 16 23.61 -19.63 -20.77
C ASP A 16 22.21 -20.00 -20.25
N ILE A 17 21.31 -19.02 -20.21
CA ILE A 17 19.96 -19.18 -19.66
C ILE A 17 19.01 -18.42 -20.57
N LEU A 18 17.91 -19.07 -20.95
CA LEU A 18 16.81 -18.50 -21.71
C LEU A 18 15.56 -18.50 -20.81
N PRO A 19 15.32 -17.43 -20.02
CA PRO A 19 14.34 -17.45 -18.92
C PRO A 19 12.88 -17.72 -19.37
N PHE A 20 12.56 -17.40 -20.62
CA PHE A 20 11.23 -17.63 -21.20
C PHE A 20 11.05 -19.05 -21.75
N GLU A 21 12.12 -19.80 -21.94
CA GLU A 21 12.09 -21.17 -22.45
C GLU A 21 12.29 -22.18 -21.30
N ASP A 22 13.31 -21.98 -20.47
CA ASP A 22 13.59 -22.80 -19.30
C ASP A 22 13.93 -21.95 -18.07
N ILE A 23 13.14 -22.11 -17.01
CA ILE A 23 13.27 -21.39 -15.74
C ILE A 23 14.02 -22.20 -14.67
N THR A 24 14.18 -23.52 -14.87
CA THR A 24 14.66 -24.47 -13.86
C THR A 24 16.02 -24.07 -13.28
N ARG A 25 16.91 -23.51 -14.11
CA ARG A 25 18.23 -23.02 -13.67
C ARG A 25 18.13 -21.83 -12.71
N ILE A 26 17.19 -20.91 -12.97
CA ILE A 26 16.98 -19.72 -12.14
C ILE A 26 16.39 -20.12 -10.79
N GLU A 27 15.45 -21.07 -10.78
CA GLU A 27 14.89 -21.64 -9.55
C GLU A 27 15.98 -22.30 -8.71
N LYS A 28 16.86 -23.12 -9.32
CA LYS A 28 18.03 -23.69 -8.63
C LYS A 28 18.97 -22.62 -8.05
N PHE A 29 19.17 -21.51 -8.76
CA PHE A 29 19.96 -20.39 -8.23
C PHE A 29 19.25 -19.66 -7.08
N SER A 30 17.94 -19.48 -7.17
CA SER A 30 17.13 -18.89 -6.11
C SER A 30 17.24 -19.71 -4.82
N ILE A 31 17.17 -21.05 -4.92
CA ILE A 31 17.38 -21.97 -3.80
C ILE A 31 18.80 -21.83 -3.25
N LYS A 32 19.81 -21.90 -4.12
CA LYS A 32 21.22 -21.91 -3.72
C LYS A 32 21.65 -20.63 -3.01
N TYR A 33 21.22 -19.48 -3.51
CA TYR A 33 21.60 -18.16 -2.97
C TYR A 33 20.54 -17.57 -2.03
N ASN A 34 19.45 -18.31 -1.77
CA ASN A 34 18.30 -17.83 -1.01
C ASN A 34 17.83 -16.44 -1.47
N ALA A 35 17.74 -16.25 -2.79
CA ALA A 35 17.45 -14.97 -3.42
C ALA A 35 16.06 -15.02 -4.11
N PRO A 36 15.04 -14.34 -3.57
CA PRO A 36 13.69 -14.36 -4.15
C PRO A 36 13.58 -13.45 -5.38
N LEU A 37 14.48 -12.50 -5.55
CA LEU A 37 14.49 -11.54 -6.66
C LEU A 37 15.67 -11.83 -7.58
N PHE A 38 15.47 -11.70 -8.88
CA PHE A 38 16.53 -11.87 -9.86
C PHE A 38 16.47 -10.84 -10.98
N MET A 39 17.65 -10.54 -11.54
CA MET A 39 17.80 -9.73 -12.74
C MET A 39 18.78 -10.42 -13.67
N ILE A 40 18.43 -10.53 -14.95
CA ILE A 40 19.25 -11.16 -15.98
C ILE A 40 19.39 -10.19 -17.13
N ALA A 41 20.63 -9.89 -17.51
CA ALA A 41 20.94 -9.12 -18.71
C ALA A 41 21.27 -10.09 -19.86
N LEU A 42 20.59 -9.92 -20.99
CA LEU A 42 20.81 -10.67 -22.23
C LEU A 42 20.99 -9.69 -23.40
N HIS A 43 21.62 -10.16 -24.46
CA HIS A 43 21.74 -9.39 -25.69
C HIS A 43 21.67 -10.33 -26.89
N ASN A 44 20.77 -10.07 -27.84
CA ASN A 44 20.71 -10.77 -29.12
C ASN A 44 20.21 -9.83 -30.22
N LYS A 45 20.34 -10.25 -31.50
CA LYS A 45 19.96 -9.43 -32.67
C LYS A 45 18.49 -9.02 -32.67
N LYS A 46 17.58 -9.89 -32.21
CA LYS A 46 16.12 -9.62 -32.15
C LYS A 46 15.74 -8.71 -30.96
N ARG A 47 16.49 -8.78 -29.88
CA ARG A 47 16.26 -8.14 -28.58
C ARG A 47 17.61 -7.63 -28.06
N PRO A 48 18.11 -6.51 -28.60
CA PRO A 48 19.31 -5.87 -28.07
C PRO A 48 19.02 -5.31 -26.68
N HIS A 49 20.09 -5.18 -25.88
CA HIS A 49 20.13 -4.59 -24.54
C HIS A 49 18.94 -4.98 -23.66
N ASN A 50 18.80 -6.28 -23.44
CA ASN A 50 17.61 -6.85 -22.82
C ASN A 50 17.85 -7.10 -21.33
N LEU A 51 16.95 -6.62 -20.49
CA LEU A 51 17.00 -6.80 -19.05
C LEU A 51 15.71 -7.48 -18.60
N ILE A 52 15.84 -8.66 -18.03
CA ILE A 52 14.72 -9.42 -17.47
C ILE A 52 14.77 -9.24 -15.96
N MET A 53 13.66 -8.82 -15.37
CA MET A 53 13.47 -8.77 -13.93
C MET A 53 12.39 -9.77 -13.54
N GLY A 54 12.58 -10.46 -12.42
CA GLY A 54 11.57 -11.36 -11.93
C GLY A 54 11.70 -11.64 -10.44
N ARG A 55 10.65 -12.25 -9.93
CA ARG A 55 10.52 -12.63 -8.53
C ARG A 55 9.97 -14.04 -8.38
N MET A 56 10.39 -14.69 -7.31
CA MET A 56 10.03 -16.04 -6.95
C MET A 56 9.09 -16.04 -5.75
N TYR A 57 8.19 -17.02 -5.72
CA TYR A 57 7.37 -17.36 -4.57
C TYR A 57 7.61 -18.83 -4.25
N GLU A 58 7.97 -19.15 -3.01
CA GLU A 58 8.32 -20.52 -2.59
C GLU A 58 9.35 -21.18 -3.54
N GLN A 59 10.36 -20.41 -3.97
CA GLN A 59 11.43 -20.84 -4.89
C GLN A 59 10.97 -21.21 -6.32
N THR A 60 9.70 -20.97 -6.64
CA THR A 60 9.14 -21.09 -7.99
C THR A 60 8.89 -19.73 -8.60
N LEU A 61 8.84 -19.64 -9.93
CA LEU A 61 8.56 -18.38 -10.61
C LEU A 61 7.15 -17.85 -10.31
N LEU A 62 7.09 -16.62 -9.78
CA LEU A 62 5.84 -15.89 -9.63
C LEU A 62 5.61 -14.99 -10.86
N ASP A 63 6.39 -13.93 -11.00
CA ASP A 63 6.26 -12.98 -12.10
C ASP A 63 7.63 -12.67 -12.70
N MET A 64 7.68 -12.48 -14.02
CA MET A 64 8.82 -11.88 -14.69
C MET A 64 8.42 -10.97 -15.84
N ALA A 65 9.21 -9.92 -16.07
CA ALA A 65 9.04 -8.95 -17.13
C ALA A 65 10.38 -8.70 -17.85
N GLU A 66 10.30 -8.61 -19.17
CA GLU A 66 11.42 -8.32 -20.05
C GLU A 66 11.36 -6.86 -20.49
N PHE A 67 12.49 -6.16 -20.32
CA PHE A 67 12.65 -4.76 -20.68
C PHE A 67 13.77 -4.60 -21.70
N GLY A 68 13.49 -3.89 -22.80
CA GLY A 68 14.54 -3.37 -23.67
C GLY A 68 15.08 -2.06 -23.12
N ILE A 69 16.39 -1.94 -22.94
CA ILE A 69 17.02 -0.70 -22.47
C ILE A 69 17.37 0.17 -23.67
N GLU A 70 16.85 1.39 -23.67
CA GLU A 70 17.23 2.50 -24.55
C GLU A 70 17.81 3.67 -23.73
N ASN A 71 18.58 4.54 -24.39
CA ASN A 71 19.12 5.79 -23.82
C ASN A 71 19.75 5.63 -22.42
N TYR A 72 20.57 4.59 -22.25
CA TYR A 72 21.23 4.34 -20.98
C TYR A 72 22.38 5.32 -20.75
N THR A 73 22.37 6.03 -19.62
CA THR A 73 23.56 6.70 -19.09
C THR A 73 23.86 6.16 -17.70
N GLY A 74 25.12 5.74 -17.52
CA GLY A 74 25.57 5.05 -16.33
C GLY A 74 25.84 6.02 -15.19
N LEU A 75 25.93 5.48 -13.97
CA LEU A 75 26.24 6.24 -12.76
C LEU A 75 27.59 6.98 -12.85
N LYS A 76 28.51 6.50 -13.68
CA LYS A 76 29.85 7.10 -13.85
C LYS A 76 29.85 8.34 -14.75
N ASP A 77 28.84 8.47 -15.61
CA ASP A 77 28.77 9.55 -16.60
C ASP A 77 28.28 10.85 -15.97
N PHE A 78 27.55 10.75 -14.84
CA PHE A 78 27.14 11.89 -14.03
C PHE A 78 28.29 12.34 -13.12
N LYS A 79 28.82 13.55 -13.37
CA LYS A 79 29.91 14.17 -12.60
C LYS A 79 29.40 14.85 -11.32
N ILE A 80 28.57 14.16 -10.55
CA ILE A 80 27.87 14.70 -9.37
C ILE A 80 28.14 13.79 -8.16
N SER A 81 28.05 14.36 -6.96
CA SER A 81 28.18 13.62 -5.71
C SER A 81 27.12 12.52 -5.59
N LYS A 82 27.58 11.27 -5.44
CA LYS A 82 26.71 10.10 -5.36
C LYS A 82 26.13 9.93 -3.96
N ILE A 83 25.09 9.10 -3.88
CA ILE A 83 24.39 8.79 -2.65
C ILE A 83 25.12 7.64 -1.93
N PRO A 84 25.14 7.62 -0.59
CA PRO A 84 25.66 6.49 0.17
C PRO A 84 24.97 5.17 -0.18
N GLU A 85 25.74 4.09 -0.16
CA GLU A 85 25.18 2.74 -0.29
C GLU A 85 24.25 2.44 0.90
N GLY A 86 23.23 1.58 0.72
CA GLY A 86 22.32 1.22 1.81
C GLY A 86 21.09 2.13 1.99
N MET A 87 21.03 3.29 1.32
CA MET A 87 19.93 4.24 1.50
C MET A 87 18.60 3.74 0.94
N LYS A 88 17.52 3.96 1.69
CA LYS A 88 16.15 3.64 1.25
C LYS A 88 15.69 4.66 0.21
N PRO A 89 15.47 4.25 -1.05
CA PRO A 89 14.98 5.17 -2.06
C PRO A 89 13.51 5.52 -1.83
N LEU A 90 13.16 6.76 -2.11
CA LEU A 90 11.78 7.17 -2.36
C LEU A 90 11.41 6.74 -3.78
N LEU A 91 10.30 6.03 -3.92
CA LEU A 91 9.81 5.57 -5.22
C LEU A 91 8.65 6.46 -5.66
N VAL A 92 8.79 7.06 -6.84
CA VAL A 92 7.77 7.91 -7.46
C VAL A 92 7.33 7.23 -8.75
N PHE A 93 6.03 6.98 -8.88
CA PHE A 93 5.44 6.40 -10.07
C PHE A 93 4.50 7.41 -10.70
N ASN A 94 4.83 7.85 -11.91
CA ASN A 94 4.07 8.84 -12.66
C ASN A 94 3.43 8.18 -13.89
N GLY A 95 2.19 8.55 -14.19
CA GLY A 95 1.46 8.08 -15.37
C GLY A 95 0.28 7.16 -15.02
N GLU A 96 -0.84 7.40 -15.68
CA GLU A 96 -2.11 6.69 -15.48
C GLU A 96 -2.06 5.21 -15.90
N LEU A 97 -1.11 4.86 -16.78
CA LEU A 97 -0.91 3.48 -17.24
C LEU A 97 -0.65 2.51 -16.09
N PHE A 98 0.00 2.97 -15.02
CA PHE A 98 0.25 2.14 -13.84
C PHE A 98 -1.01 1.76 -13.05
N GLU A 99 -2.11 2.48 -13.26
CA GLU A 99 -3.39 2.25 -12.57
C GLU A 99 -4.40 1.58 -13.51
N ASN A 100 -4.43 2.01 -14.77
CA ASN A 100 -5.42 1.56 -15.75
C ASN A 100 -5.07 0.21 -16.40
N ASN A 101 -3.78 -0.11 -16.59
CA ASN A 101 -3.37 -1.35 -17.24
C ASN A 101 -2.87 -2.38 -16.21
N HIS A 102 -3.46 -3.58 -16.23
CA HIS A 102 -3.10 -4.67 -15.32
C HIS A 102 -1.62 -5.07 -15.43
N GLU A 103 -1.03 -5.07 -16.63
CA GLU A 103 0.39 -5.42 -16.82
C GLU A 103 1.30 -4.38 -16.16
N PHE A 104 1.04 -3.09 -16.39
CA PHE A 104 1.83 -2.01 -15.79
C PHE A 104 1.63 -1.94 -14.28
N ASN A 105 0.44 -2.28 -13.76
CA ASN A 105 0.20 -2.40 -12.33
C ASN A 105 1.08 -3.50 -11.71
N ARG A 106 1.13 -4.69 -12.34
CA ARG A 106 2.01 -5.78 -11.92
C ARG A 106 3.49 -5.40 -12.03
N ILE A 107 3.89 -4.70 -13.09
CA ILE A 107 5.26 -4.20 -13.26
C ILE A 107 5.60 -3.16 -12.18
N LYS A 108 4.70 -2.22 -11.87
CA LYS A 108 4.87 -1.28 -10.74
C LYS A 108 5.09 -2.04 -9.44
N ASN A 109 4.28 -3.07 -9.17
CA ASN A 109 4.45 -3.90 -7.99
C ASN A 109 5.80 -4.64 -7.97
N LEU A 110 6.26 -5.17 -9.10
CA LEU A 110 7.58 -5.77 -9.25
C LEU A 110 8.70 -4.74 -8.99
N LEU A 111 8.62 -3.54 -9.57
CA LEU A 111 9.60 -2.47 -9.38
C LEU A 111 9.63 -1.98 -7.92
N VAL A 112 8.48 -1.88 -7.28
CA VAL A 112 8.40 -1.60 -5.84
C VAL A 112 9.18 -2.67 -5.07
N ASP A 113 8.92 -3.95 -5.29
CA ASP A 113 9.60 -5.05 -4.60
C ASP A 113 11.13 -5.06 -4.86
N MET A 114 11.53 -4.76 -6.10
CA MET A 114 12.94 -4.69 -6.52
C MET A 114 13.71 -3.57 -5.82
N PHE A 115 13.13 -2.37 -5.66
CA PHE A 115 13.85 -1.20 -5.15
C PHE A 115 13.48 -0.82 -3.71
N GLN A 116 12.38 -1.36 -3.19
CA GLN A 116 12.04 -1.24 -1.78
C GLN A 116 13.09 -1.99 -0.95
N ARG A 117 13.46 -1.36 0.17
CA ARG A 117 14.29 -1.95 1.23
C ARG A 117 13.39 -2.32 2.40
N GLU A 118 13.91 -2.24 3.61
CA GLU A 118 13.16 -2.58 4.81
C GLU A 118 11.94 -1.67 5.05
N SER A 119 10.90 -2.28 5.61
CA SER A 119 9.75 -1.55 6.13
C SER A 119 10.11 -0.97 7.49
N VAL A 120 10.14 0.36 7.58
CA VAL A 120 10.49 1.11 8.79
C VAL A 120 9.34 2.02 9.17
N GLU A 121 9.06 2.14 10.47
CA GLU A 121 7.98 3.01 10.98
C GLU A 121 8.38 4.49 10.99
N LYS A 122 9.67 4.77 11.20
CA LYS A 122 10.22 6.13 11.32
C LYS A 122 11.45 6.25 10.45
N ILE A 123 11.56 7.38 9.75
CA ILE A 123 12.69 7.72 8.87
C ILE A 123 13.26 9.06 9.32
N ARG A 124 14.58 9.18 9.34
CA ARG A 124 15.27 10.45 9.60
C ARG A 124 15.22 11.32 8.34
N LEU A 125 15.02 12.62 8.50
CA LEU A 125 14.98 13.56 7.37
C LEU A 125 16.27 13.55 6.54
N GLN A 126 17.44 13.43 7.18
CA GLN A 126 18.72 13.30 6.47
C GLN A 126 18.84 11.98 5.69
N GLY A 127 17.99 10.99 5.93
CA GLY A 127 17.98 9.74 5.17
C GLY A 127 17.19 9.83 3.85
N LEU A 128 16.50 10.95 3.60
CA LEU A 128 15.71 11.17 2.39
C LEU A 128 16.56 11.80 1.28
N GLU A 129 17.61 11.11 0.86
CA GLU A 129 18.55 11.63 -0.14
C GLU A 129 18.30 11.11 -1.55
N HIS A 130 17.60 9.99 -1.71
CA HIS A 130 17.45 9.30 -2.99
C HIS A 130 15.99 9.19 -3.45
N VAL A 131 15.73 9.59 -4.68
CA VAL A 131 14.43 9.41 -5.35
C VAL A 131 14.65 8.64 -6.66
N LEU A 132 13.93 7.53 -6.81
CA LEU A 132 13.76 6.83 -8.08
C LEU A 132 12.40 7.20 -8.66
N SER A 133 12.43 7.83 -9.84
CA SER A 133 11.25 8.20 -10.59
C SER A 133 11.05 7.23 -11.75
N PHE A 134 9.85 6.68 -11.82
CA PHE A 134 9.37 5.82 -12.90
C PHE A 134 8.20 6.53 -13.58
N THR A 135 8.40 6.97 -14.81
CA THR A 135 7.32 7.58 -15.60
C THR A 135 6.90 6.62 -16.70
N ALA A 136 5.65 6.17 -16.68
CA ALA A 136 5.08 5.36 -17.75
C ALA A 136 4.55 6.27 -18.86
N VAL A 137 5.07 6.11 -20.07
CA VAL A 137 4.61 6.80 -21.28
C VAL A 137 4.43 5.73 -22.35
N GLU A 138 3.22 5.61 -22.87
CA GLU A 138 2.84 4.60 -23.89
C GLU A 138 3.22 3.17 -23.46
N ASN A 139 4.31 2.62 -24.02
CA ASN A 139 4.84 1.30 -23.70
C ASN A 139 6.28 1.34 -23.14
N LYS A 140 6.71 2.50 -22.66
CA LYS A 140 8.04 2.72 -22.08
C LYS A 140 7.92 3.20 -20.63
N ILE A 141 8.84 2.74 -19.79
CA ILE A 141 9.01 3.21 -18.42
C ILE A 141 10.34 3.95 -18.36
N LEU A 142 10.27 5.26 -18.18
CA LEU A 142 11.45 6.10 -18.01
C LEU A 142 11.91 5.98 -16.57
N LEU A 143 13.08 5.37 -16.37
CA LEU A 143 13.76 5.31 -15.08
C LEU A 143 14.71 6.50 -14.97
N ARG A 144 14.51 7.30 -13.92
CA ARG A 144 15.37 8.42 -13.56
C ARG A 144 15.69 8.34 -12.07
N SER A 145 16.89 8.76 -11.71
CA SER A 145 17.39 8.69 -10.34
C SER A 145 17.97 10.03 -9.95
N TYR A 146 17.41 10.57 -8.88
CA TYR A 146 17.67 11.93 -8.40
C TYR A 146 18.18 11.90 -6.97
N ARG A 147 19.10 12.81 -6.69
CA ARG A 147 19.48 13.21 -5.34
C ARG A 147 18.60 14.36 -4.89
N VAL A 148 18.13 14.28 -3.65
CA VAL A 148 17.30 15.31 -3.01
C VAL A 148 18.21 16.33 -2.32
N LEU A 149 18.02 17.60 -2.64
CA LEU A 149 18.67 18.73 -1.98
C LEU A 149 17.62 19.53 -1.22
N LEU A 150 17.76 19.59 0.11
CA LEU A 150 16.89 20.37 0.99
C LEU A 150 17.49 21.78 1.16
N LYS A 151 16.89 22.77 0.49
CA LYS A 151 17.25 24.18 0.62
C LYS A 151 16.42 24.86 1.70
N LYS A 152 16.99 25.90 2.30
CA LYS A 152 16.28 26.76 3.27
C LYS A 152 15.06 27.40 2.58
N SER A 153 13.96 27.42 3.30
CA SER A 153 12.70 28.09 2.93
C SER A 153 12.22 28.93 4.12
N ASP A 154 11.30 29.86 3.86
CA ASP A 154 10.69 30.72 4.90
C ASP A 154 9.55 30.03 5.66
N CYS A 155 9.26 28.77 5.33
CA CYS A 155 8.24 27.94 5.99
C CYS A 155 8.90 26.78 6.75
N ARG A 156 8.11 26.08 7.58
CA ARG A 156 8.56 24.88 8.32
C ARG A 156 9.05 23.74 7.40
N ILE A 157 8.60 23.72 6.14
CA ILE A 157 8.93 22.67 5.16
C ILE A 157 10.06 23.18 4.25
N PRO A 158 11.20 22.48 4.14
CA PRO A 158 12.32 22.89 3.29
C PRO A 158 11.94 22.89 1.82
N ARG A 159 12.57 23.75 1.02
CA ARG A 159 12.42 23.73 -0.44
C ARG A 159 13.20 22.55 -1.02
N ILE A 160 12.53 21.71 -1.79
CA ILE A 160 13.11 20.50 -2.38
C ILE A 160 13.60 20.83 -3.79
N GLU A 161 14.88 20.56 -4.04
CA GLU A 161 15.48 20.60 -5.38
C GLU A 161 16.02 19.20 -5.70
N LEU A 162 15.95 18.81 -6.98
CA LEU A 162 16.38 17.49 -7.43
C LEU A 162 17.58 17.64 -8.36
N GLU A 163 18.62 16.85 -8.10
CA GLU A 163 19.82 16.79 -8.94
C GLU A 163 19.94 15.38 -9.52
N GLU A 164 20.11 15.26 -10.83
CA GLU A 164 20.17 13.94 -11.46
C GLU A 164 21.53 13.28 -11.26
N ILE A 165 21.52 12.08 -10.68
CA ILE A 165 22.74 11.31 -10.36
C ILE A 165 22.87 10.03 -11.20
N GLY A 166 21.81 9.66 -11.91
CA GLY A 166 21.71 8.41 -12.65
C GLY A 166 21.42 7.19 -11.76
N PRO A 167 21.21 6.00 -12.37
CA PRO A 167 21.23 5.75 -13.81
C PRO A 167 19.99 6.33 -14.49
N ARG A 168 20.18 6.76 -15.74
CA ARG A 168 19.08 7.11 -16.66
C ARG A 168 18.89 5.92 -17.58
N ALA A 169 17.67 5.42 -17.70
CA ALA A 169 17.35 4.36 -18.64
C ALA A 169 15.90 4.49 -19.12
N ASP A 170 15.66 4.19 -20.38
CA ASP A 170 14.33 4.06 -20.94
C ASP A 170 14.04 2.57 -21.10
N LEU A 171 13.09 2.05 -20.33
CA LEU A 171 12.75 0.63 -20.29
C LEU A 171 11.53 0.37 -21.18
N ILE A 172 11.72 -0.22 -22.36
CA ILE A 172 10.63 -0.65 -23.21
C ILE A 172 10.08 -1.97 -22.68
N CYS A 173 8.80 -2.02 -22.34
CA CYS A 173 8.14 -3.26 -21.95
C CYS A 173 8.04 -4.20 -23.16
N ARG A 174 8.60 -5.41 -23.03
CA ARG A 174 8.57 -6.47 -24.05
C ARG A 174 7.67 -7.61 -23.59
N ARG A 175 8.21 -8.82 -23.39
CA ARG A 175 7.43 -9.97 -22.92
C ARG A 175 7.21 -9.90 -21.41
N THR A 176 6.03 -10.31 -20.97
CA THR A 176 5.68 -10.50 -19.57
C THR A 176 5.23 -11.94 -19.37
N LYS A 177 5.55 -12.50 -18.20
CA LYS A 177 5.00 -13.77 -17.73
C LYS A 177 4.52 -13.53 -16.31
N LEU A 178 3.23 -13.24 -16.21
CA LEU A 178 2.56 -12.91 -14.95
C LEU A 178 1.95 -14.20 -14.36
N ALA A 179 1.97 -14.31 -13.03
CA ALA A 179 1.30 -15.35 -12.29
C ALA A 179 -0.23 -15.26 -12.48
N SER A 180 -0.88 -16.41 -12.36
CA SER A 180 -2.34 -16.46 -12.22
C SER A 180 -2.80 -15.68 -10.98
N GLU A 181 -4.04 -15.20 -11.02
CA GLU A 181 -4.62 -14.43 -9.90
C GLU A 181 -4.64 -15.22 -8.60
N ASP A 182 -4.93 -16.53 -8.67
CA ASP A 182 -4.95 -17.42 -7.52
C ASP A 182 -3.57 -17.57 -6.88
N LEU A 183 -2.53 -17.82 -7.68
CA LEU A 183 -1.16 -17.94 -7.18
C LEU A 183 -0.69 -16.62 -6.57
N PHE A 184 -1.01 -15.49 -7.22
CA PHE A 184 -0.66 -14.17 -6.68
C PHE A 184 -1.38 -13.85 -5.37
N LYS A 185 -2.65 -14.23 -5.25
CA LYS A 185 -3.45 -14.08 -4.03
C LYS A 185 -2.91 -14.96 -2.89
N GLN A 186 -2.45 -16.17 -3.20
CA GLN A 186 -1.76 -17.03 -2.25
C GLN A 186 -0.46 -16.37 -1.76
N ALA A 187 0.35 -15.84 -2.68
CA ALA A 187 1.59 -15.14 -2.35
C ALA A 187 1.37 -13.90 -1.47
N CYS A 188 0.25 -13.20 -1.64
CA CYS A 188 -0.09 -12.00 -0.85
C CYS A 188 -0.73 -12.31 0.52
N LYS A 189 -0.88 -13.58 0.90
CA LYS A 189 -1.60 -13.98 2.12
C LYS A 189 -0.77 -13.68 3.37
N LYS A 190 -1.20 -12.68 4.14
CA LYS A 190 -0.61 -12.41 5.47
C LYS A 190 -0.97 -13.51 6.48
N PRO A 191 0.00 -14.00 7.30
CA PRO A 191 -0.26 -14.90 8.42
C PRO A 191 -1.34 -14.38 9.37
N LYS A 192 -2.13 -15.28 9.95
CA LYS A 192 -3.26 -14.91 10.83
C LYS A 192 -2.80 -14.18 12.11
N GLU A 193 -1.60 -14.49 12.60
CA GLU A 193 -1.00 -13.89 13.80
C GLU A 193 -0.65 -12.42 13.61
N LEU A 194 -0.11 -12.07 12.44
CA LEU A 194 0.23 -10.68 12.08
C LEU A 194 -1.01 -9.83 11.75
N LYS A 195 -2.16 -10.46 11.51
CA LYS A 195 -3.42 -9.74 11.29
C LYS A 195 -4.01 -9.31 12.63
N VAL A 196 -3.89 -8.03 12.94
CA VAL A 196 -4.54 -7.41 14.11
C VAL A 196 -6.05 -7.55 13.99
N LYS A 197 -6.64 -8.52 14.71
CA LYS A 197 -8.09 -8.70 14.80
C LYS A 197 -8.65 -7.76 15.85
N LYS A 198 -9.30 -6.67 15.41
CA LYS A 198 -10.09 -5.83 16.31
C LYS A 198 -11.30 -6.63 16.81
N LYS A 199 -11.36 -6.89 18.11
CA LYS A 199 -12.54 -7.47 18.75
C LYS A 199 -13.57 -6.35 18.94
N LYS A 200 -14.78 -6.52 18.42
CA LYS A 200 -15.86 -5.53 18.53
C LYS A 200 -16.14 -5.24 20.00
N ASN A 201 -16.41 -3.98 20.33
CA ASN A 201 -16.74 -3.50 21.68
C ASN A 201 -15.62 -3.66 22.73
N ILE A 202 -14.39 -4.00 22.33
CA ILE A 202 -13.24 -4.08 23.23
C ILE A 202 -12.20 -3.08 22.74
N SER A 203 -11.81 -2.15 23.60
CA SER A 203 -10.74 -1.18 23.35
C SER A 203 -9.67 -1.30 24.41
N ILE A 204 -8.41 -1.18 24.01
CA ILE A 204 -7.25 -1.19 24.91
C ILE A 204 -6.71 0.23 24.94
N ASP A 205 -6.54 0.79 26.14
CA ASP A 205 -5.96 2.12 26.32
C ASP A 205 -4.42 2.09 26.17
N LYS A 206 -3.78 3.26 26.05
CA LYS A 206 -2.32 3.39 25.93
C LYS A 206 -1.57 2.76 27.10
N PHE A 207 -2.19 2.69 28.27
CA PHE A 207 -1.67 2.04 29.47
C PHE A 207 -1.92 0.52 29.53
N GLY A 208 -2.56 -0.06 28.51
CA GLY A 208 -2.85 -1.50 28.44
C GLY A 208 -4.13 -1.94 29.17
N THR A 209 -4.89 -1.02 29.77
CA THR A 209 -6.19 -1.34 30.38
C THR A 209 -7.22 -1.67 29.30
N THR A 210 -7.97 -2.75 29.52
CA THR A 210 -8.97 -3.23 28.56
C THR A 210 -10.36 -2.75 28.97
N TYR A 211 -11.02 -1.99 28.10
CA TYR A 211 -12.39 -1.51 28.27
C TYR A 211 -13.35 -2.27 27.37
N GLY A 212 -14.48 -2.71 27.94
CA GLY A 212 -15.61 -3.26 27.21
C GLY A 212 -16.72 -2.22 27.09
N ARG A 213 -17.16 -1.90 25.87
CA ARG A 213 -18.29 -0.99 25.64
C ARG A 213 -19.60 -1.77 25.62
N ILE A 214 -20.47 -1.48 26.58
CA ILE A 214 -21.84 -2.00 26.62
C ILE A 214 -22.75 -0.97 25.95
N HIS A 215 -23.49 -1.40 24.94
CA HIS A 215 -24.50 -0.58 24.27
C HIS A 215 -25.86 -0.90 24.89
N VAL A 216 -26.29 -0.08 25.85
CA VAL A 216 -27.64 -0.17 26.42
C VAL A 216 -28.62 0.34 25.36
N GLY A 217 -29.64 -0.46 25.04
CA GLY A 217 -30.69 -0.05 24.11
C GLY A 217 -31.55 1.09 24.69
N ALA A 218 -32.30 1.78 23.83
CA ALA A 218 -33.27 2.76 24.30
C ALA A 218 -34.35 2.07 25.16
N GLN A 219 -34.49 2.52 26.41
CA GLN A 219 -35.45 1.94 27.35
C GLN A 219 -36.83 2.62 27.20
N ASN A 220 -37.80 1.89 26.65
CA ASN A 220 -39.17 2.36 26.54
C ASN A 220 -39.91 2.20 27.88
N ILE A 221 -39.78 3.18 28.76
CA ILE A 221 -40.40 3.14 30.11
C ILE A 221 -41.93 3.29 30.03
N ASN A 222 -42.43 3.93 28.97
CA ASN A 222 -43.85 4.24 28.81
C ASN A 222 -44.73 2.99 28.57
N SER A 223 -44.15 1.86 28.18
CA SER A 223 -44.88 0.59 28.04
C SER A 223 -45.06 -0.13 29.38
N ILE A 224 -44.39 0.31 30.45
CA ILE A 224 -44.45 -0.36 31.75
C ILE A 224 -45.74 0.05 32.46
N GLN A 225 -46.70 -0.87 32.52
CA GLN A 225 -47.89 -0.70 33.35
C GLN A 225 -47.55 -1.00 34.82
N THR A 226 -47.68 0.01 35.67
CA THR A 226 -47.48 -0.16 37.13
C THR A 226 -48.65 -0.88 37.78
N ARG A 227 -48.38 -1.54 38.93
CA ARG A 227 -49.42 -2.21 39.72
C ARG A 227 -50.47 -1.19 40.16
N LYS A 228 -51.72 -1.41 39.76
CA LYS A 228 -52.86 -0.55 40.12
C LYS A 228 -53.33 -0.79 41.56
N MET A 229 -52.54 -0.31 42.52
CA MET A 229 -52.87 -0.39 43.95
C MET A 229 -54.18 0.32 44.25
N LYS A 230 -54.92 -0.15 45.27
CA LYS A 230 -56.22 0.42 45.65
C LYS A 230 -56.12 1.91 46.03
N GLY A 231 -55.03 2.31 46.68
CA GLY A 231 -54.77 3.71 47.06
C GLY A 231 -54.43 4.66 45.90
N LEU A 232 -54.04 4.13 44.73
CA LEU A 232 -53.75 4.94 43.53
C LEU A 232 -54.98 5.08 42.61
N LYS A 233 -56.09 4.41 42.94
CA LYS A 233 -57.35 4.54 42.19
C LYS A 233 -58.03 5.84 42.61
N LYS A 234 -58.21 6.75 41.66
CA LYS A 234 -58.97 7.99 41.87
C LYS A 234 -60.33 7.70 42.50
N THR A 235 -60.66 8.47 43.53
CA THR A 235 -61.98 8.46 44.15
C THR A 235 -63.05 8.97 43.17
N VAL A 236 -64.32 8.69 43.44
CA VAL A 236 -65.42 9.07 42.55
C VAL A 236 -65.52 10.59 42.38
N ALA A 237 -65.21 11.36 43.44
CA ALA A 237 -65.18 12.82 43.40
C ALA A 237 -64.08 13.36 42.46
N GLU A 238 -62.87 12.84 42.55
CA GLU A 238 -61.73 13.24 41.71
C GLU A 238 -61.93 12.86 40.23
N LYS A 239 -62.61 11.74 39.96
CA LYS A 239 -62.99 11.35 38.59
C LYS A 239 -63.96 12.35 37.96
N LYS A 240 -64.97 12.83 38.71
CA LYS A 240 -65.93 13.84 38.22
C LYS A 240 -65.25 15.18 37.91
N VAL A 241 -64.30 15.61 38.75
CA VAL A 241 -63.52 16.85 38.51
C VAL A 241 -62.59 16.69 37.30
N GLY A 242 -61.95 15.53 37.13
CA GLY A 242 -61.09 15.25 35.98
C GLY A 242 -61.84 15.20 34.64
N MET A 243 -63.09 14.69 34.63
CA MET A 243 -63.96 14.71 33.44
C MET A 243 -64.35 16.13 33.03
N LYS A 244 -64.70 16.99 34.00
CA LYS A 244 -64.99 18.41 33.72
C LYS A 244 -63.78 19.13 33.11
N ARG A 245 -62.56 18.89 33.62
CA ARG A 245 -61.33 19.51 33.09
C ARG A 245 -60.99 19.06 31.67
N LYS A 246 -61.10 17.75 31.36
CA LYS A 246 -60.85 17.24 29.98
C LYS A 246 -61.84 17.77 28.94
N ASN A 247 -63.10 18.00 29.33
CA ASN A 247 -64.09 18.58 28.42
C ASN A 247 -63.80 20.06 28.10
N VAL A 248 -63.15 20.80 29.01
CA VAL A 248 -62.71 22.18 28.76
C VAL A 248 -61.50 22.21 27.82
N GLU A 249 -60.48 21.38 28.05
CA GLU A 249 -59.28 21.31 27.18
C GLU A 249 -59.59 20.86 25.75
N ASN A 250 -60.52 19.91 25.55
CA ASN A 250 -60.96 19.49 24.21
C ASN A 250 -61.73 20.58 23.45
N ASN A 251 -62.46 21.44 24.18
CA ASN A 251 -63.15 22.59 23.59
C ASN A 251 -62.19 23.74 23.23
N ASP A 252 -61.07 23.90 23.93
CA ASP A 252 -60.04 24.90 23.59
C ASP A 252 -59.15 24.45 22.43
N ASN A 253 -58.80 23.17 22.34
CA ASN A 253 -58.02 22.65 21.20
C ASN A 253 -58.82 22.66 19.88
N SER A 254 -60.15 22.49 19.93
CA SER A 254 -61.00 22.60 18.73
C SER A 254 -61.22 24.04 18.26
N LYS A 255 -61.04 25.05 19.13
CA LYS A 255 -61.08 26.47 18.76
C LYS A 255 -59.77 26.99 18.14
N LYS A 256 -58.62 26.36 18.40
CA LYS A 256 -57.31 26.73 17.84
C LYS A 256 -57.01 26.16 16.44
N LEU A 257 -57.88 25.30 15.91
CA LEU A 257 -57.73 24.60 14.62
C LEU A 257 -58.67 25.15 13.52
N LYS A 258 -59.23 26.34 13.71
CA LYS A 258 -59.94 27.11 12.69
C LYS A 258 -59.16 28.35 12.30
#